data_AF-A0A9W6HNF9-F1
#
_entry.id   AF-A0A9W6HNF9-F1
#
_cell.length_a   1.000
_cell.length_b   1.000
_cell.length_c   1.000
_cell.angle_alpha   90.00
_cell.angle_beta   90.00
_cell.angle_gamma   90.00
#
_symmetry.space_group_name_H-M   'P 1'
#
loop_
_entity.id
_entity.type
_entity.pdbx_description
1 polymer ?
#
loop_
_entity_poly.entity_id
_entity_poly.type
_entity_poly.pdbx_seq_one_letter_code
_entity_poly.pdbx_strand_id
1 'polypeptide(L)'
;MSDSDRTFARRMRVRFVGAPAAAGIALVGVASALGASGAGADFPAFLSALTGGWALAFAVVNALDDVAGGRAWLIHLGLGALAVAVLVSIDPLLRSLADLPAALRGPLSAAALAIPPACGWVLLTLLGRVTDRTQRTAARRAATMPHLTWGDDPAYPRLTVLAARMTTGRLSALILGAVVTGGAAIVVLLVAGERWVTRLAPLLLILVLGIVVALPLSALVRAVVRVHRVQLSLGWKHGALDVQMSDPRALGAEPPDTRTLPLSALVAFVWRDGGDTARVELHTAHRHEVFLVGMLRQDGGASSELPALTATMNRALENAGLVRSERRGVVRFRRPDHATAEPKESTAPTRPGGDARSDRG
;
A
#
# COMPACT_ATOMS: atom_id res chain seq x y z
N MET A 1 -1.97 26.84 24.54
CA MET A 1 -2.90 26.84 23.40
C MET A 1 -3.48 28.23 23.27
N SER A 2 -3.08 28.94 22.22
CA SER A 2 -3.47 30.34 22.01
C SER A 2 -4.95 30.45 21.66
N ASP A 3 -5.50 31.66 21.69
CA ASP A 3 -6.91 31.89 21.34
C ASP A 3 -7.19 31.62 19.84
N SER A 4 -6.17 31.78 18.99
CA SER A 4 -6.20 31.37 17.58
C SER A 4 -6.31 29.86 17.40
N ASP A 5 -5.64 29.07 18.24
CA ASP A 5 -5.69 27.60 18.18
C ASP A 5 -7.08 27.09 18.57
N ARG A 6 -7.71 27.71 19.58
CA ARG A 6 -9.06 27.36 20.05
C ARG A 6 -10.12 27.68 19.00
N THR A 7 -10.03 28.85 18.37
CA THR A 7 -10.96 29.25 17.31
C THR A 7 -10.80 28.40 16.05
N PHE A 8 -9.58 28.02 15.69
CA PHE A 8 -9.32 27.08 14.60
C PHE A 8 -9.90 25.68 14.89
N ALA A 9 -9.61 25.11 16.07
CA ALA A 9 -10.13 23.81 16.48
C ALA A 9 -11.67 23.77 16.51
N ARG A 10 -12.32 24.82 17.03
CA ARG A 10 -13.79 24.93 17.02
C ARG A 10 -14.36 24.98 15.60
N ARG A 11 -13.73 25.70 14.67
CA ARG A 11 -14.17 25.76 13.26
C ARG A 11 -14.03 24.40 12.57
N MET A 12 -12.93 23.68 12.82
CA MET A 12 -12.73 22.33 12.30
C MET A 12 -13.79 21.36 12.81
N ARG A 13 -14.08 21.40 14.12
CA ARG A 13 -15.11 20.53 14.72
C ARG A 13 -16.51 20.75 14.14
N VAL A 14 -16.92 22.01 13.97
CA VAL A 14 -18.21 22.32 13.33
C VAL A 14 -18.26 21.81 11.90
N ARG A 15 -17.16 21.93 11.14
CA ARG A 15 -17.10 21.51 9.73
C ARG A 15 -17.06 20.00 9.53
N PHE A 16 -16.35 19.26 10.39
CA PHE A 16 -16.10 17.83 10.19
C PHE A 16 -16.94 16.89 11.05
N VAL A 17 -17.60 17.42 12.09
CA VAL A 17 -18.50 16.66 12.97
C VAL A 17 -19.91 17.23 12.94
N GLY A 18 -20.07 18.52 13.23
CA GLY A 18 -21.39 19.15 13.37
C GLY A 18 -22.19 19.18 12.06
N ALA A 19 -21.61 19.74 11.00
CA ALA A 19 -22.28 19.87 9.71
C ALA A 19 -22.59 18.51 9.06
N PRO A 20 -21.67 17.51 9.04
CA PRO A 20 -21.99 16.19 8.49
C PRO A 20 -23.03 15.43 9.32
N ALA A 21 -23.02 15.57 10.66
CA ALA A 21 -24.07 14.97 11.50
C ALA A 21 -25.45 15.57 11.19
N ALA A 22 -25.55 16.90 11.13
CA ALA A 22 -26.80 17.59 10.81
C ALA A 22 -27.30 17.23 9.40
N ALA A 23 -26.40 17.24 8.41
CA ALA A 23 -26.72 16.83 7.04
C ALA A 23 -27.17 15.36 6.99
N GLY A 24 -26.49 14.48 7.74
CA GLY A 24 -26.83 13.07 7.82
C GLY A 24 -28.24 12.82 8.38
N ILE A 25 -28.56 13.47 9.52
CA ILE A 25 -29.91 13.41 10.11
C ILE A 25 -30.96 13.95 9.12
N ALA A 26 -30.69 15.10 8.50
CA ALA A 26 -31.61 15.71 7.55
C ALA A 26 -31.87 14.79 6.34
N LEU A 27 -30.83 14.18 5.78
CA LEU A 27 -30.95 13.28 4.62
C LEU A 27 -31.70 11.99 4.96
N VAL A 28 -31.48 11.40 6.14
CA VAL A 28 -32.27 10.24 6.59
C VAL A 28 -33.74 10.63 6.82
N GLY A 29 -34.00 11.84 7.34
CA GLY A 29 -35.35 12.39 7.48
C GLY A 29 -36.05 12.58 6.12
N VAL A 30 -35.33 13.14 5.14
CA VAL A 30 -35.82 13.28 3.76
C VAL A 30 -36.12 11.91 3.14
N ALA A 31 -35.22 10.94 3.29
CA ALA A 31 -35.44 9.57 2.81
C ALA A 31 -36.70 8.94 3.44
N SER A 32 -36.93 9.18 4.73
CA SER A 32 -38.11 8.68 5.46
C SER A 32 -39.40 9.32 4.94
N ALA A 33 -39.39 10.64 4.70
CA ALA A 33 -40.54 11.36 4.17
C ALA A 33 -40.88 10.95 2.72
N LEU A 34 -39.85 10.78 1.88
CA LEU A 34 -40.02 10.31 0.50
C LEU A 34 -40.50 8.86 0.44
N GLY A 35 -40.00 7.98 1.32
CA GLY A 35 -40.47 6.59 1.39
C GLY A 35 -41.92 6.46 1.87
N ALA A 36 -42.38 7.38 2.73
CA ALA A 36 -43.75 7.40 3.23
C ALA A 36 -44.78 7.92 2.21
N SER A 37 -44.36 8.75 1.25
CA SER A 37 -45.28 9.38 0.29
C SER A 37 -45.73 8.45 -0.85
N GLY A 38 -45.05 7.32 -1.06
CA GLY A 38 -45.37 6.34 -2.10
C GLY A 38 -45.24 6.88 -3.54
N ALA A 39 -44.66 8.07 -3.73
CA ALA A 39 -44.72 8.84 -4.96
C ALA A 39 -43.71 8.42 -6.06
N GLY A 40 -43.32 7.14 -6.13
CA GLY A 40 -42.28 6.67 -7.07
C GLY A 40 -40.90 7.28 -6.81
N ALA A 41 -40.68 7.79 -5.59
CA ALA A 41 -39.45 8.47 -5.17
C ALA A 41 -38.38 7.51 -4.62
N ASP A 42 -38.41 6.25 -5.06
CA ASP A 42 -37.57 5.17 -4.51
C ASP A 42 -36.08 5.48 -4.68
N PHE A 43 -35.68 5.98 -5.85
CA PHE A 43 -34.29 6.35 -6.14
C PHE A 43 -33.77 7.53 -5.28
N PRO A 44 -34.43 8.71 -5.24
CA PRO A 44 -33.96 9.80 -4.38
C PRO A 44 -34.03 9.45 -2.89
N ALA A 45 -35.04 8.69 -2.44
CA ALA A 45 -35.10 8.20 -1.06
C ALA A 45 -33.90 7.29 -0.73
N PHE A 46 -33.57 6.36 -1.63
CA PHE A 46 -32.40 5.50 -1.51
C PHE A 46 -31.10 6.30 -1.46
N LEU A 47 -30.90 7.25 -2.38
CA LEU A 47 -29.68 8.06 -2.42
C LEU A 47 -29.52 8.94 -1.16
N SER A 48 -30.62 9.51 -0.66
CA SER A 48 -30.64 10.27 0.58
C SER A 48 -30.31 9.41 1.79
N ALA A 49 -30.88 8.20 1.89
CA ALA A 49 -30.55 7.25 2.96
C ALA A 49 -29.08 6.86 2.92
N LEU A 50 -28.55 6.55 1.73
CA LEU A 50 -27.18 6.13 1.54
C LEU A 50 -26.19 7.23 1.97
N THR A 51 -26.40 8.44 1.46
CA THR A 51 -25.57 9.61 1.75
C THR A 51 -25.69 10.03 3.21
N GLY A 52 -26.90 9.96 3.77
CA GLY A 52 -27.17 10.29 5.16
C GLY A 52 -26.48 9.35 6.14
N GLY A 53 -26.55 8.03 5.89
CA GLY A 53 -25.83 7.02 6.67
C GLY A 53 -24.32 7.20 6.64
N TRP A 54 -23.75 7.45 5.45
CA TRP A 54 -22.33 7.78 5.31
C TRP A 54 -21.95 9.04 6.10
N ALA A 55 -22.71 10.14 5.98
CA ALA A 55 -22.42 11.42 6.64
C ALA A 55 -22.48 11.31 8.17
N LEU A 56 -23.42 10.53 8.71
CA LEU A 56 -23.50 10.20 10.14
C LEU A 56 -22.27 9.44 10.61
N ALA A 57 -21.89 8.37 9.90
CA ALA A 57 -20.69 7.59 10.24
C ALA A 57 -19.41 8.43 10.13
N PHE A 58 -19.33 9.31 9.13
CA PHE A 58 -18.23 10.27 8.97
C PHE A 58 -18.11 11.19 10.19
N ALA A 59 -19.23 11.78 10.63
CA ALA A 59 -19.24 12.62 11.82
C ALA A 59 -18.81 11.85 13.09
N VAL A 60 -19.34 10.64 13.28
CA VAL A 60 -19.00 9.78 14.43
C VAL A 60 -17.50 9.45 14.44
N VAL A 61 -16.95 9.00 13.31
CA VAL A 61 -15.52 8.65 13.23
C VAL A 61 -14.63 9.86 13.48
N ASN A 62 -14.95 11.03 12.91
CA ASN A 62 -14.17 12.25 13.15
C ASN A 62 -14.32 12.76 14.59
N ALA A 63 -15.46 12.54 15.24
CA ALA A 63 -15.62 12.87 16.66
C ALA A 63 -14.69 12.03 17.56
N LEU A 64 -14.20 10.87 17.08
CA LEU A 64 -13.22 10.07 17.82
C LEU A 64 -11.82 10.69 17.80
N ASP A 65 -11.51 11.62 16.90
CA ASP A 65 -10.20 12.28 16.89
C ASP A 65 -10.01 13.20 18.11
N ASP A 66 -11.11 13.69 18.70
CA ASP A 66 -11.11 14.48 19.94
C ASP A 66 -10.88 13.59 21.19
N VAL A 67 -11.00 12.27 21.08
CA VAL A 67 -10.85 11.36 22.21
C VAL A 67 -9.38 11.05 22.45
N ALA A 68 -8.89 11.32 23.66
CA ALA A 68 -7.48 11.16 23.99
C ALA A 68 -6.98 9.70 23.88
N GLY A 69 -5.89 9.52 23.12
CA GLY A 69 -5.01 8.35 23.19
C GLY A 69 -5.66 7.01 22.85
N GLY A 70 -5.32 5.96 23.61
CA GLY A 70 -5.75 4.58 23.36
C GLY A 70 -7.26 4.33 23.46
N ARG A 71 -8.03 5.26 24.06
CA ARG A 71 -9.50 5.13 24.21
C ARG A 71 -10.21 5.30 22.87
N ALA A 72 -9.79 6.25 22.03
CA ALA A 72 -10.34 6.43 20.67
C ALA A 72 -10.25 5.13 19.85
N TRP A 73 -9.13 4.42 19.99
CA TRP A 73 -8.89 3.15 19.33
C TRP A 73 -9.84 2.05 19.82
N LEU A 74 -10.01 1.90 21.14
CA LEU A 74 -10.92 0.90 21.71
C LEU A 74 -12.38 1.17 21.31
N ILE A 75 -12.79 2.44 21.30
CA ILE A 75 -14.14 2.85 20.86
C ILE A 75 -14.32 2.52 19.38
N HIS A 76 -13.35 2.83 18.51
CA HIS A 76 -13.43 2.50 17.09
C HIS A 76 -13.48 0.98 16.85
N LEU A 77 -12.71 0.20 17.62
CA LEU A 77 -12.75 -1.26 17.56
C LEU A 77 -14.14 -1.79 17.96
N GLY A 78 -14.72 -1.24 19.03
CA GLY A 78 -16.09 -1.56 19.46
C GLY A 78 -17.14 -1.18 18.41
N LEU A 79 -17.03 0.01 17.80
CA LEU A 79 -17.89 0.45 16.69
C LEU A 79 -17.73 -0.46 15.46
N GLY A 80 -16.51 -0.92 15.16
CA GLY A 80 -16.26 -1.89 14.10
C GLY A 80 -16.93 -3.24 14.37
N ALA A 81 -16.80 -3.76 15.59
CA ALA A 81 -17.46 -4.99 15.99
C ALA A 81 -18.99 -4.85 15.93
N LEU A 82 -19.54 -3.72 16.39
CA LEU A 82 -20.96 -3.40 16.28
C LEU A 82 -21.40 -3.30 14.81
N ALA A 83 -20.63 -2.63 13.96
CA ALA A 83 -20.91 -2.51 12.53
C ALA A 83 -20.97 -3.88 11.85
N VAL A 84 -20.04 -4.79 12.18
CA VAL A 84 -20.09 -6.18 11.68
C VAL A 84 -21.33 -6.91 12.18
N ALA A 85 -21.64 -6.82 13.47
CA ALA A 85 -22.81 -7.48 14.05
C ALA A 85 -24.12 -6.99 13.41
N VAL A 86 -24.24 -5.67 13.21
CA VAL A 86 -25.39 -5.05 12.54
C VAL A 86 -25.48 -5.48 11.08
N LEU A 87 -24.36 -5.51 10.33
CA LEU A 87 -24.35 -5.96 8.94
C LEU A 87 -24.76 -7.43 8.80
N VAL A 88 -24.31 -8.31 9.70
CA VAL A 88 -24.72 -9.72 9.71
C VAL A 88 -26.21 -9.86 10.05
N SER A 89 -26.73 -8.94 10.85
CA SER A 89 -28.13 -8.93 11.29
C SER A 89 -29.06 -8.12 10.38
N ILE A 90 -28.57 -7.58 9.26
CA ILE A 90 -29.36 -6.65 8.42
C ILE A 90 -30.55 -7.33 7.76
N ASP A 91 -30.36 -8.55 7.27
CA ASP A 91 -31.41 -9.32 6.60
C ASP A 91 -32.52 -9.76 7.58
N PRO A 92 -32.23 -10.35 8.75
CA PRO A 92 -33.28 -10.63 9.74
C PRO A 92 -33.94 -9.35 10.27
N LEU A 93 -33.21 -8.23 10.36
CA LEU A 93 -33.78 -6.92 10.69
C LEU A 93 -34.78 -6.45 9.63
N LEU A 94 -34.41 -6.49 8.35
CA LEU A 94 -35.31 -6.07 7.26
C LEU A 94 -36.58 -6.93 7.22
N ARG A 95 -36.46 -8.24 7.51
CA ARG A 95 -37.62 -9.14 7.62
C ARG A 95 -38.54 -8.75 8.77
N SER A 96 -38.01 -8.45 9.95
CA SER A 96 -38.84 -8.04 11.10
C SER A 96 -39.48 -6.65 10.92
N LEU A 97 -38.87 -5.77 10.12
CA LEU A 97 -39.46 -4.47 9.77
C LEU A 97 -40.72 -4.60 8.89
N ALA A 98 -40.88 -5.70 8.15
CA ALA A 98 -42.05 -5.92 7.30
C ALA A 98 -43.35 -6.01 8.12
N ASP A 99 -43.29 -6.58 9.32
CA ASP A 99 -44.44 -6.82 10.20
C ASP A 99 -44.88 -5.57 10.98
N LEU A 100 -44.12 -4.47 10.90
CA LEU A 100 -44.43 -3.25 11.64
C LEU A 100 -45.58 -2.45 11.00
N PRO A 101 -46.30 -1.62 11.80
CA PRO A 101 -47.29 -0.68 11.30
C PRO A 101 -46.73 0.23 10.20
N ALA A 102 -47.55 0.56 9.19
CA ALA A 102 -47.14 1.36 8.04
C ALA A 102 -46.49 2.70 8.43
N ALA A 103 -46.95 3.32 9.53
CA ALA A 103 -46.40 4.57 10.05
C ALA A 103 -44.92 4.47 10.48
N LEU A 104 -44.48 3.30 10.95
CA LEU A 104 -43.10 3.06 11.39
C LEU A 104 -42.23 2.42 10.30
N ARG A 105 -42.85 1.70 9.36
CA ARG A 105 -42.16 0.94 8.33
C ARG A 105 -41.30 1.83 7.43
N GLY A 106 -41.82 2.98 6.98
CA GLY A 106 -41.09 3.91 6.10
C GLY A 106 -39.80 4.45 6.74
N PRO A 107 -39.88 5.12 7.91
CA PRO A 107 -38.70 5.65 8.59
C PRO A 107 -37.66 4.58 8.94
N LEU A 108 -38.10 3.41 9.41
CA LEU A 108 -37.19 2.32 9.77
C LEU A 108 -36.55 1.66 8.54
N SER A 109 -37.26 1.56 7.42
CA SER A 109 -36.68 1.08 6.15
C SER A 109 -35.63 2.04 5.62
N ALA A 110 -35.89 3.35 5.69
CA ALA A 110 -34.90 4.38 5.33
C ALA A 110 -33.65 4.31 6.24
N ALA A 111 -33.84 4.13 7.55
CA ALA A 111 -32.75 3.91 8.49
C ALA A 111 -31.98 2.61 8.16
N ALA A 112 -32.66 1.52 7.82
CA ALA A 112 -32.02 0.26 7.47
C ALA A 112 -31.19 0.37 6.18
N LEU A 113 -31.63 1.13 5.18
CA LEU A 113 -30.85 1.42 3.97
C LEU A 113 -29.62 2.29 4.23
N ALA A 114 -29.65 3.12 5.28
CA ALA A 114 -28.51 3.93 5.71
C ALA A 114 -27.43 3.11 6.46
N ILE A 115 -27.76 1.90 6.95
CA ILE A 115 -26.85 1.07 7.74
C ILE A 115 -25.63 0.59 6.94
N PRO A 116 -25.76 -0.02 5.73
CA PRO A 116 -24.61 -0.51 4.98
C PRO A 116 -23.51 0.52 4.71
N PRO A 117 -23.78 1.73 4.19
CA PRO A 117 -22.73 2.72 3.97
C PRO A 117 -22.13 3.25 5.28
N ALA A 118 -22.94 3.39 6.34
CA ALA A 118 -22.46 3.81 7.65
C ALA A 118 -21.45 2.80 8.22
N CYS A 119 -21.82 1.51 8.23
CA CYS A 119 -20.96 0.42 8.68
C CYS A 119 -19.71 0.30 7.80
N GLY A 120 -19.87 0.39 6.47
CA GLY A 120 -18.76 0.38 5.52
C GLY A 120 -17.72 1.47 5.83
N TRP A 121 -18.17 2.70 6.11
CA TRP A 121 -17.27 3.80 6.45
C TRP A 121 -16.53 3.57 7.78
N VAL A 122 -17.23 3.11 8.82
CA VAL A 122 -16.62 2.77 10.12
C VAL A 122 -15.52 1.71 9.94
N LEU A 123 -15.78 0.69 9.12
CA LEU A 123 -14.84 -0.41 8.90
C LEU A 123 -13.65 0.00 8.02
N LEU A 124 -13.88 0.80 6.97
CA LEU A 124 -12.81 1.34 6.13
C LEU A 124 -11.86 2.23 6.94
N THR A 125 -12.41 3.10 7.79
CA THR A 125 -11.61 3.98 8.65
C THR A 125 -10.89 3.20 9.76
N LEU A 126 -11.51 2.14 10.30
CA LEU A 126 -10.84 1.23 11.23
C LEU A 126 -9.66 0.53 10.55
N LEU A 127 -9.85 0.00 9.34
CA LEU A 127 -8.78 -0.62 8.56
C LEU A 127 -7.64 0.36 8.28
N GLY A 128 -7.97 1.62 7.93
CA GLY A 128 -6.99 2.70 7.79
C GLY A 128 -6.19 2.91 9.08
N ARG A 129 -6.85 3.00 10.23
CA ARG A 129 -6.19 3.16 11.54
C ARG A 129 -5.35 1.94 11.95
N VAL A 130 -5.82 0.71 11.67
CA VAL A 130 -5.03 -0.52 11.87
C VAL A 130 -3.75 -0.44 11.05
N THR A 131 -3.89 -0.12 9.76
CA THR A 131 -2.77 0.00 8.81
C THR A 131 -1.78 1.06 9.29
N ASP A 132 -2.25 2.26 9.61
CA ASP A 132 -1.43 3.34 10.19
C ASP A 132 -0.69 2.91 11.45
N ARG A 133 -1.37 2.22 12.37
CA ARG A 133 -0.76 1.75 13.61
C ARG A 133 0.33 0.72 13.32
N THR A 134 0.07 -0.23 12.43
CA THR A 134 1.08 -1.22 12.03
C THR A 134 2.28 -0.55 11.36
N GLN A 135 2.04 0.46 10.50
CA GLN A 135 3.10 1.25 9.88
C GLN A 135 3.89 2.07 10.90
N ARG A 136 3.25 2.74 11.86
CA ARG A 136 3.94 3.47 12.94
C ARG A 136 4.73 2.54 13.84
N THR A 137 4.19 1.37 14.17
CA THR A 137 4.92 0.35 14.93
C THR A 137 6.11 -0.17 14.14
N ALA A 138 5.95 -0.42 12.84
CA ALA A 138 7.04 -0.82 11.96
C ALA A 138 8.10 0.29 11.86
N ALA A 139 7.71 1.54 11.66
CA ALA A 139 8.61 2.70 11.58
C ALA A 139 9.35 2.94 12.90
N ARG A 140 8.67 2.86 14.06
CA ARG A 140 9.32 2.94 15.38
C ARG A 140 10.33 1.82 15.57
N ARG A 141 9.98 0.60 15.17
CA ARG A 141 10.89 -0.54 15.24
C ARG A 141 12.10 -0.31 14.33
N ALA A 142 11.88 0.16 13.10
CA ALA A 142 12.94 0.49 12.16
C ALA A 142 13.86 1.60 12.69
N ALA A 143 13.32 2.64 13.32
CA ALA A 143 14.09 3.74 13.91
C ALA A 143 14.98 3.30 15.09
N THR A 144 14.64 2.19 15.76
CA THR A 144 15.49 1.60 16.81
C THR A 144 16.52 0.61 16.27
N MET A 145 16.45 0.24 14.99
CA MET A 145 17.42 -0.67 14.40
C MET A 145 18.71 0.09 14.06
N PRO A 146 19.89 -0.49 14.31
CA PRO A 146 21.14 0.05 13.80
C PRO A 146 21.06 0.25 12.28
N HIS A 147 21.40 1.45 11.81
CA HIS A 147 21.48 1.70 10.37
C HIS A 147 22.69 0.99 9.78
N LEU A 148 22.53 0.46 8.57
CA LEU A 148 23.66 -0.03 7.79
C LEU A 148 24.53 1.17 7.41
N THR A 149 25.82 1.10 7.74
CA THR A 149 26.80 2.13 7.38
C THR A 149 27.80 1.57 6.39
N TRP A 150 28.40 2.45 5.59
CA TRP A 150 29.63 2.12 4.90
C TRP A 150 30.72 1.87 5.96
N GLY A 151 31.55 0.85 5.73
CA GLY A 151 32.66 0.51 6.62
C GLY A 151 33.63 1.67 6.78
N ASP A 152 34.35 1.66 7.89
CA ASP A 152 35.10 2.81 8.41
C ASP A 152 36.35 3.17 7.60
N ASP A 153 36.75 2.38 6.61
CA ASP A 153 37.85 2.71 5.70
C ASP A 153 37.38 3.73 4.65
N PRO A 154 37.77 5.02 4.76
CA PRO A 154 37.34 6.04 3.81
C PRO A 154 37.99 5.87 2.42
N ALA A 155 39.10 5.14 2.31
CA ALA A 155 39.76 4.86 1.05
C ALA A 155 39.05 3.73 0.27
N TYR A 156 38.47 2.77 0.99
CA TYR A 156 37.77 1.61 0.42
C TYR A 156 36.45 1.33 1.13
N PRO A 157 35.45 2.21 1.00
CA PRO A 157 34.19 2.05 1.72
C PRO A 157 33.51 0.76 1.28
N ARG A 158 33.20 -0.08 2.28
CA ARG A 158 32.64 -1.42 2.08
C ARG A 158 31.31 -1.56 2.81
N LEU A 159 30.30 -2.07 2.13
CA LEU A 159 28.99 -2.36 2.71
C LEU A 159 28.74 -3.86 2.68
N THR A 160 28.53 -4.47 3.84
CA THR A 160 28.17 -5.89 3.96
C THR A 160 26.71 -6.01 4.38
N VAL A 161 25.89 -6.66 3.56
CA VAL A 161 24.46 -6.83 3.77
C VAL A 161 24.01 -8.22 3.35
N LEU A 162 22.87 -8.65 3.88
CA LEU A 162 22.17 -9.83 3.41
C LEU A 162 21.18 -9.43 2.33
N ALA A 163 21.35 -10.02 1.15
CA ALA A 163 20.54 -9.74 -0.02
C ALA A 163 19.96 -11.04 -0.59
N ALA A 164 18.82 -10.97 -1.27
CA ALA A 164 18.32 -12.06 -2.09
C ALA A 164 18.79 -11.82 -3.52
N ARG A 165 19.60 -12.74 -4.06
CA ARG A 165 20.11 -12.64 -5.42
C ARG A 165 19.04 -13.16 -6.39
N MET A 166 18.50 -12.27 -7.19
CA MET A 166 17.51 -12.59 -8.21
C MET A 166 17.90 -11.97 -9.54
N THR A 167 17.47 -12.60 -10.63
CA THR A 167 17.47 -11.94 -11.94
C THR A 167 16.15 -11.15 -12.08
N THR A 168 16.14 -10.09 -12.88
CA THR A 168 14.93 -9.32 -13.15
C THR A 168 13.80 -10.23 -13.67
N GLY A 169 14.13 -11.19 -14.55
CA GLY A 169 13.18 -12.18 -15.05
C GLY A 169 12.57 -13.06 -13.95
N ARG A 170 13.38 -13.54 -12.99
CA ARG A 170 12.87 -14.35 -11.86
C ARG A 170 12.01 -13.53 -10.92
N LEU A 171 12.39 -12.28 -10.64
CA LEU A 171 11.59 -11.39 -9.81
C LEU A 171 10.23 -11.10 -10.47
N SER A 172 10.22 -10.76 -11.75
CA SER A 172 8.98 -10.56 -12.52
C SER A 172 8.12 -11.83 -12.56
N ALA A 173 8.74 -13.00 -12.77
CA ALA A 173 8.03 -14.28 -12.76
C ALA A 173 7.45 -14.61 -11.38
N LEU A 174 8.15 -14.29 -10.29
CA LEU A 174 7.66 -14.46 -8.93
C LEU A 174 6.45 -13.56 -8.65
N ILE A 175 6.54 -12.27 -9.02
CA ILE A 175 5.44 -11.32 -8.85
C ILE A 175 4.24 -11.73 -9.70
N LEU A 176 4.44 -11.98 -10.99
CA LEU A 176 3.38 -12.36 -11.91
C LEU A 176 2.75 -13.70 -11.51
N GLY A 177 3.58 -14.68 -11.19
CA GLY A 177 3.14 -15.99 -10.70
C GLY A 177 2.32 -15.88 -9.41
N ALA A 178 2.73 -15.02 -8.48
CA ALA A 178 1.97 -14.78 -7.27
C ALA A 178 0.61 -14.14 -7.55
N VAL A 179 0.56 -13.13 -8.42
CA VAL A 179 -0.69 -12.47 -8.83
C VAL A 179 -1.64 -13.45 -9.53
N VAL A 180 -1.14 -14.22 -10.50
CA VAL A 180 -1.93 -15.19 -11.26
C VAL A 180 -2.43 -16.31 -10.34
N THR A 181 -1.55 -16.89 -9.52
CA THR A 181 -1.93 -17.99 -8.61
C THR A 181 -2.90 -17.51 -7.53
N GLY A 182 -2.66 -16.33 -6.95
CA GLY A 182 -3.56 -15.72 -5.99
C GLY A 182 -4.93 -15.44 -6.60
N GLY A 183 -4.97 -14.81 -7.79
CA GLY A 183 -6.20 -14.55 -8.51
C GLY A 183 -6.98 -15.83 -8.87
N ALA A 184 -6.29 -16.85 -9.39
CA ALA A 184 -6.90 -18.14 -9.70
C ALA A 184 -7.44 -18.84 -8.44
N ALA A 185 -6.69 -18.84 -7.34
CA ALA A 185 -7.14 -19.41 -6.07
C ALA A 185 -8.38 -18.70 -5.54
N ILE A 186 -8.44 -17.37 -5.65
CA ILE A 186 -9.62 -16.57 -5.30
C ILE A 186 -10.83 -17.01 -6.14
N VAL A 187 -10.68 -17.09 -7.46
CA VAL A 187 -11.77 -17.50 -8.36
C VAL A 187 -12.26 -18.90 -8.02
N VAL A 188 -11.34 -19.86 -7.85
CA VAL A 188 -11.68 -21.24 -7.47
C VAL A 188 -12.41 -21.29 -6.14
N LEU A 189 -11.95 -20.55 -5.13
CA LEU A 189 -12.63 -20.45 -3.82
C LEU A 189 -14.02 -19.84 -3.94
N LEU A 190 -14.21 -18.82 -4.77
CA LEU A 190 -15.52 -18.19 -4.98
C LEU A 190 -16.50 -19.14 -5.70
N VAL A 191 -16.04 -19.86 -6.71
CA VAL A 191 -16.85 -20.81 -7.47
C VAL A 191 -17.17 -22.05 -6.64
N ALA A 192 -16.16 -22.69 -6.04
CA ALA A 192 -16.38 -23.88 -5.21
C ALA A 192 -17.14 -23.56 -3.91
N GLY A 193 -16.95 -22.34 -3.40
CA GLY A 193 -17.59 -21.83 -2.21
C GLY A 193 -18.93 -21.15 -2.45
N GLU A 194 -19.53 -21.20 -3.63
CA GLU A 194 -20.74 -20.44 -4.01
C GLU A 194 -21.84 -20.46 -2.94
N ARG A 195 -22.13 -21.64 -2.37
CA ARG A 195 -23.12 -21.83 -1.29
C ARG A 195 -22.76 -21.12 0.02
N TRP A 196 -21.48 -20.95 0.30
CA TRP A 196 -20.97 -20.22 1.47
C TRP A 196 -20.82 -18.74 1.17
N VAL A 197 -20.31 -18.38 -0.01
CA VAL A 197 -20.13 -17.00 -0.49
C VAL A 197 -21.45 -16.23 -0.41
N THR A 198 -22.55 -16.85 -0.83
CA THR A 198 -23.90 -16.27 -0.76
C THR A 198 -24.46 -16.11 0.66
N ARG A 199 -23.91 -16.84 1.64
CA ARG A 199 -24.31 -16.79 3.06
C ARG A 199 -23.41 -15.90 3.90
N LEU A 200 -22.19 -15.64 3.44
CA LEU A 200 -21.21 -14.83 4.14
C LEU A 200 -21.41 -13.36 3.80
N ALA A 201 -21.34 -12.50 4.82
CA ALA A 201 -21.23 -11.06 4.58
C ALA A 201 -19.99 -10.78 3.71
N PRO A 202 -20.07 -9.86 2.72
CA PRO A 202 -18.94 -9.57 1.81
C PRO A 202 -17.63 -9.24 2.52
N LEU A 203 -17.70 -8.60 3.69
CA LEU A 203 -16.54 -8.32 4.53
C LEU A 203 -15.89 -9.58 5.11
N LEU A 204 -16.68 -10.56 5.55
CA LEU A 204 -16.15 -11.82 6.06
C LEU A 204 -15.51 -12.61 4.92
N LEU A 205 -16.08 -12.53 3.72
CA LEU A 205 -15.49 -13.11 2.52
C LEU A 205 -14.10 -12.51 2.22
N ILE A 206 -13.95 -11.19 2.24
CA ILE A 206 -12.65 -10.52 2.05
C ILE A 206 -11.65 -10.97 3.12
N LEU A 207 -12.06 -11.05 4.39
CA LEU A 207 -11.20 -11.48 5.49
C LEU A 207 -10.74 -12.93 5.30
N VAL A 208 -11.67 -13.85 5.03
CA VAL A 208 -11.37 -15.27 4.77
C VAL A 208 -10.44 -15.40 3.58
N LEU A 209 -10.70 -14.67 2.50
CA LEU A 209 -9.86 -14.68 1.30
C LEU A 209 -8.44 -14.16 1.59
N GLY A 210 -8.32 -13.10 2.39
CA GLY A 210 -7.03 -12.60 2.85
C GLY A 210 -6.26 -13.62 3.68
N ILE A 211 -6.93 -14.34 4.58
CA ILE A 211 -6.31 -15.35 5.43
C ILE A 211 -5.94 -16.62 4.65
N VAL A 212 -6.82 -17.10 3.77
CA VAL A 212 -6.66 -18.37 3.06
C VAL A 212 -5.77 -18.22 1.82
N VAL A 213 -5.79 -17.06 1.16
CA VAL A 213 -5.01 -16.84 -0.07
C VAL A 213 -3.84 -15.90 0.19
N ALA A 214 -4.09 -14.68 0.66
CA ALA A 214 -3.04 -13.67 0.73
C ALA A 214 -1.93 -14.03 1.74
N LEU A 215 -2.27 -14.56 2.91
CA LEU A 215 -1.28 -14.97 3.91
C LEU A 215 -0.36 -16.09 3.40
N PRO A 216 -0.86 -17.26 2.94
CA PRO A 216 -0.01 -18.32 2.40
C PRO A 216 0.82 -17.87 1.21
N LEU A 217 0.24 -17.10 0.30
CA LEU A 217 0.93 -16.56 -0.86
C LEU A 217 2.09 -15.64 -0.44
N SER A 218 1.85 -14.75 0.53
CA SER A 218 2.89 -13.87 1.08
C SER A 218 4.01 -14.66 1.78
N ALA A 219 3.66 -15.75 2.48
CA ALA A 219 4.61 -16.65 3.13
C ALA A 219 5.46 -17.39 2.09
N LEU A 220 4.84 -17.87 1.00
CA LEU A 220 5.53 -18.52 -0.11
C LEU A 220 6.53 -17.59 -0.78
N VAL A 221 6.13 -16.35 -1.12
CA VAL A 221 7.03 -15.35 -1.70
C VAL A 221 8.22 -15.09 -0.77
N ARG A 222 7.96 -14.91 0.53
CA ARG A 222 9.04 -14.73 1.53
C ARG A 222 9.95 -15.96 1.62
N ALA A 223 9.41 -17.17 1.54
CA ALA A 223 10.19 -18.40 1.55
C ALA A 223 11.11 -18.49 0.33
N VAL A 224 10.58 -18.20 -0.87
CA VAL A 224 11.37 -18.17 -2.12
C VAL A 224 12.50 -17.14 -2.03
N VAL A 225 12.22 -15.94 -1.53
CA VAL A 225 13.24 -14.90 -1.30
C VAL A 225 14.32 -15.37 -0.32
N ARG A 226 13.93 -16.04 0.78
CA ARG A 226 14.87 -16.59 1.77
C ARG A 226 15.74 -17.72 1.24
N VAL A 227 15.27 -18.50 0.27
CA VAL A 227 16.06 -19.57 -0.37
C VAL A 227 17.20 -18.98 -1.21
N HIS A 228 17.02 -17.78 -1.76
CA HIS A 228 18.02 -17.10 -2.59
C HIS A 228 18.91 -16.12 -1.80
N ARG A 229 18.99 -16.30 -0.48
CA ARG A 229 19.75 -15.42 0.42
C ARG A 229 21.24 -15.59 0.19
N VAL A 230 21.94 -14.48 0.00
CA VAL A 230 23.39 -14.38 -0.09
C VAL A 230 23.87 -13.25 0.81
N GLN A 231 25.07 -13.38 1.36
CA GLN A 231 25.77 -12.28 1.99
C GLN A 231 26.53 -11.53 0.90
N LEU A 232 26.20 -10.26 0.72
CA LEU A 232 26.72 -9.37 -0.29
C LEU A 232 27.63 -8.34 0.37
N SER A 233 28.90 -8.31 -0.03
CA SER A 233 29.81 -7.22 0.32
C SER A 233 30.15 -6.40 -0.93
N LEU A 234 29.77 -5.13 -0.91
CA LEU A 234 30.08 -4.15 -1.95
C LEU A 234 31.23 -3.27 -1.47
N GLY A 235 32.40 -3.39 -2.09
CA GLY A 235 33.56 -2.54 -1.84
C GLY A 235 33.80 -1.57 -3.00
N TRP A 236 34.05 -0.30 -2.71
CA TRP A 236 34.45 0.66 -3.73
C TRP A 236 35.96 0.79 -3.79
N LYS A 237 36.54 0.59 -4.98
CA LYS A 237 37.94 0.85 -5.31
C LYS A 237 38.04 1.96 -6.35
N HIS A 238 39.23 2.51 -6.54
CA HIS A 238 39.48 3.49 -7.60
C HIS A 238 39.09 2.92 -8.97
N GLY A 239 37.97 3.40 -9.52
CA GLY A 239 37.48 3.00 -10.84
C GLY A 239 36.82 1.61 -10.92
N ALA A 240 36.63 0.89 -9.81
CA ALA A 240 36.02 -0.43 -9.80
C ALA A 240 35.13 -0.68 -8.57
N LEU A 241 34.11 -1.51 -8.76
CA LEU A 241 33.23 -2.03 -7.72
C LEU A 241 33.59 -3.48 -7.45
N ASP A 242 34.08 -3.77 -6.25
CA ASP A 242 34.24 -5.13 -5.74
C ASP A 242 32.89 -5.65 -5.24
N VAL A 243 32.48 -6.78 -5.77
CA VAL A 243 31.28 -7.50 -5.37
C VAL A 243 31.73 -8.87 -4.86
N GLN A 244 31.57 -9.09 -3.55
CA GLN A 244 31.83 -10.38 -2.93
C GLN A 244 30.50 -10.99 -2.51
N MET A 245 30.29 -12.24 -2.88
CA MET A 245 29.10 -13.00 -2.54
C MET A 245 29.50 -14.29 -1.83
N SER A 246 28.96 -14.49 -0.62
CA SER A 246 29.06 -15.75 0.10
C SER A 246 27.67 -16.30 0.37
N ASP A 247 27.50 -17.62 0.24
CA ASP A 247 26.28 -18.27 0.74
C ASP A 247 26.41 -18.39 2.28
N PRO A 248 25.55 -17.71 3.06
CA PRO A 248 25.59 -17.79 4.52
C PRO A 248 25.28 -19.19 5.05
N ARG A 249 24.79 -20.12 4.21
CA ARG A 249 24.51 -21.53 4.57
C ARG A 249 25.66 -22.48 4.24
N ALA A 250 26.60 -22.08 3.39
CA ALA A 250 27.74 -22.90 3.06
C ALA A 250 28.66 -22.96 4.29
N LEU A 251 28.81 -24.15 4.90
CA LEU A 251 29.71 -24.39 6.02
C LEU A 251 31.18 -24.26 5.57
N GLY A 252 31.68 -23.03 5.47
CA GLY A 252 33.11 -22.67 5.46
C GLY A 252 34.01 -23.25 4.36
N ALA A 253 33.48 -24.04 3.42
CA ALA A 253 34.29 -24.80 2.47
C ALA A 253 34.40 -24.17 1.08
N GLU A 254 33.45 -23.30 0.68
CA GLU A 254 33.52 -22.63 -0.62
C GLU A 254 34.09 -21.21 -0.50
N PRO A 255 35.08 -20.85 -1.33
CA PRO A 255 35.58 -19.48 -1.38
C PRO A 255 34.45 -18.54 -1.86
N PRO A 256 34.37 -17.32 -1.30
CA PRO A 256 33.37 -16.34 -1.72
C PRO A 256 33.57 -15.98 -3.19
N ASP A 257 32.48 -15.95 -3.96
CA ASP A 257 32.47 -15.49 -5.35
C ASP A 257 32.79 -14.00 -5.36
N THR A 258 34.07 -13.70 -5.59
CA THR A 258 34.64 -12.36 -5.55
C THR A 258 34.87 -11.88 -6.96
N ARG A 259 34.30 -10.71 -7.28
CA ARG A 259 34.37 -10.11 -8.61
C ARG A 259 34.70 -8.64 -8.50
N THR A 260 35.62 -8.19 -9.33
CA THR A 260 35.91 -6.76 -9.49
C THR A 260 35.30 -6.30 -10.81
N LEU A 261 34.28 -5.45 -10.73
CA LEU A 261 33.60 -4.88 -11.88
C LEU A 261 34.15 -3.47 -12.12
N PRO A 262 34.88 -3.22 -13.22
CA PRO A 262 35.27 -1.85 -13.54
C PRO A 262 34.02 -1.00 -13.76
N LEU A 263 33.99 0.22 -13.23
CA LEU A 263 32.83 1.11 -13.35
C LEU A 263 32.51 1.43 -14.82
N SER A 264 33.54 1.40 -15.69
CA SER A 264 33.39 1.55 -17.14
C SER A 264 32.65 0.40 -17.82
N ALA A 265 32.54 -0.78 -17.21
CA ALA A 265 31.76 -1.91 -17.73
C ALA A 265 30.28 -1.87 -17.29
N LEU A 266 29.90 -0.96 -16.39
CA LEU A 266 28.51 -0.79 -15.98
C LEU A 266 27.73 -0.08 -17.09
N VAL A 267 26.61 -0.68 -17.47
CA VAL A 267 25.61 -0.10 -18.37
C VAL A 267 24.56 0.66 -17.56
N ALA A 268 24.15 0.09 -16.44
CA ALA A 268 23.27 0.74 -15.48
C ALA A 268 23.56 0.27 -14.05
N PHE A 269 23.36 1.19 -13.10
CA PHE A 269 23.45 0.95 -11.68
C PHE A 269 22.23 1.57 -11.01
N VAL A 270 21.47 0.78 -10.27
CA VAL A 270 20.27 1.26 -9.56
C VAL A 270 20.47 1.08 -8.07
N TRP A 271 20.26 2.16 -7.33
CA TRP A 271 20.31 2.20 -5.88
C TRP A 271 18.97 2.68 -5.33
N ARG A 272 18.36 1.86 -4.47
CA ARG A 272 17.18 2.24 -3.71
C ARG A 272 17.46 2.02 -2.24
N ASP A 273 17.46 3.10 -1.47
CA ASP A 273 17.85 3.13 -0.06
C ASP A 273 16.73 2.64 0.88
N GLY A 274 15.47 2.93 0.56
CA GLY A 274 14.37 2.79 1.52
C GLY A 274 13.45 1.57 1.38
N GLY A 275 12.99 1.09 2.56
CA GLY A 275 11.86 0.20 2.77
C GLY A 275 12.04 -1.26 2.32
N ASP A 276 10.94 -2.00 2.26
CA ASP A 276 10.89 -3.42 1.82
C ASP A 276 11.39 -3.66 0.38
N THR A 277 11.69 -2.57 -0.33
CA THR A 277 12.12 -2.54 -1.73
C THR A 277 13.56 -2.06 -1.87
N ALA A 278 14.27 -1.78 -0.76
CA ALA A 278 15.68 -1.43 -0.78
C ALA A 278 16.46 -2.49 -1.56
N ARG A 279 17.18 -2.04 -2.59
CA ARG A 279 17.82 -2.94 -3.55
C ARG A 279 18.96 -2.27 -4.30
N VAL A 280 19.84 -3.14 -4.78
CA VAL A 280 20.95 -2.77 -5.67
C VAL A 280 20.79 -3.56 -6.96
N GLU A 281 20.83 -2.88 -8.10
CA GLU A 281 20.83 -3.53 -9.41
C GLU A 281 22.13 -3.21 -10.14
N LEU A 282 22.81 -4.26 -10.60
CA LEU A 282 24.04 -4.18 -11.38
C LEU A 282 23.77 -4.67 -12.79
N HIS A 283 23.87 -3.77 -13.77
CA HIS A 283 23.72 -4.08 -15.18
C HIS A 283 25.04 -3.87 -15.90
N THR A 284 25.53 -4.92 -16.52
CA THR A 284 26.68 -4.91 -17.44
C THR A 284 26.20 -5.34 -18.83
N ALA A 285 27.07 -5.32 -19.83
CA ALA A 285 26.72 -5.77 -21.18
C ALA A 285 26.23 -7.23 -21.24
N HIS A 286 26.63 -8.08 -20.28
CA HIS A 286 26.34 -9.52 -20.31
C HIS A 286 25.56 -10.03 -19.11
N ARG A 287 25.33 -9.19 -18.09
CA ARG A 287 24.72 -9.63 -16.82
C ARG A 287 23.81 -8.57 -16.23
N HIS A 288 22.70 -9.05 -15.69
CA HIS A 288 21.72 -8.28 -14.94
C HIS A 288 21.46 -8.96 -13.61
N GLU A 289 22.00 -8.38 -12.54
CA GLU A 289 21.87 -8.92 -11.19
C GLU A 289 21.10 -7.94 -10.32
N VAL A 290 20.07 -8.46 -9.63
CA VAL A 290 19.24 -7.70 -8.69
C VAL A 290 19.44 -8.28 -7.30
N PHE A 291 19.82 -7.43 -6.36
CA PHE A 291 20.05 -7.77 -4.97
C PHE A 291 18.97 -7.09 -4.11
N LEU A 292 18.02 -7.87 -3.62
CA LEU A 292 16.93 -7.37 -2.76
C LEU A 292 17.38 -7.41 -1.30
N VAL A 293 17.55 -6.25 -0.69
CA VAL A 293 18.06 -6.10 0.69
C VAL A 293 16.89 -5.88 1.66
N GLY A 294 15.93 -5.04 1.26
CA GLY A 294 14.79 -4.64 2.08
C GLY A 294 13.87 -5.79 2.53
N MET A 295 13.87 -6.92 1.81
CA MET A 295 13.03 -8.07 2.11
C MET A 295 13.67 -9.07 3.10
N LEU A 296 14.93 -8.86 3.49
CA LEU A 296 15.67 -9.75 4.34
C LEU A 296 16.07 -9.07 5.64
N ARG A 297 15.88 -9.78 6.75
CA ARG A 297 16.38 -9.34 8.05
C ARG A 297 17.90 -9.41 8.05
N GLN A 298 18.52 -8.28 8.37
CA GLN A 298 19.97 -8.14 8.48
C GLN A 298 20.47 -8.75 9.79
N ASP A 299 21.75 -9.12 9.81
CA ASP A 299 22.40 -9.65 11.00
C ASP A 299 22.48 -8.58 12.10
N GLY A 300 22.52 -9.01 13.37
CA GLY A 300 22.48 -8.08 14.51
C GLY A 300 21.17 -7.30 14.67
N GLY A 301 20.14 -7.59 13.86
CA GLY A 301 18.88 -6.85 13.88
C GLY A 301 18.96 -5.45 13.26
N ALA A 302 19.97 -5.20 12.41
CA ALA A 302 20.12 -3.95 11.69
C ALA A 302 18.94 -3.67 10.73
N SER A 303 18.79 -2.39 10.37
CA SER A 303 17.81 -1.93 9.39
C SER A 303 18.08 -2.58 8.04
N SER A 304 17.02 -2.86 7.28
CA SER A 304 17.12 -3.38 5.91
C SER A 304 17.23 -2.26 4.86
N GLU A 305 17.35 -1.02 5.33
CA GLU A 305 17.59 0.17 4.50
C GLU A 305 19.07 0.32 4.17
N LEU A 306 19.36 0.60 2.91
CA LEU A 306 20.72 0.80 2.45
C LEU A 306 21.19 2.22 2.80
N PRO A 307 22.48 2.41 3.15
CA PRO A 307 23.01 3.75 3.33
C PRO A 307 22.94 4.55 2.04
N ALA A 308 22.83 5.88 2.15
CA ALA A 308 22.94 6.74 0.99
C ALA A 308 24.30 6.58 0.31
N LEU A 309 24.34 6.69 -1.02
CA LEU A 309 25.60 6.77 -1.77
C LEU A 309 26.33 8.05 -1.41
N THR A 310 27.62 7.95 -1.11
CA THR A 310 28.44 9.13 -0.81
C THR A 310 28.65 9.99 -2.05
N ALA A 311 28.94 11.28 -1.86
CA ALA A 311 29.26 12.18 -2.97
C ALA A 311 30.41 11.65 -3.84
N THR A 312 31.41 11.00 -3.22
CA THR A 312 32.54 10.38 -3.92
C THR A 312 32.10 9.23 -4.82
N MET A 313 31.20 8.36 -4.35
CA MET A 313 30.66 7.25 -5.15
C MET A 313 29.83 7.76 -6.33
N ASN A 314 28.98 8.77 -6.09
CA ASN A 314 28.19 9.40 -7.15
C ASN A 314 29.10 9.99 -8.24
N ARG A 315 30.14 10.75 -7.85
CA ARG A 315 31.12 11.30 -8.78
C ARG A 315 31.89 10.20 -9.53
N ALA A 316 32.25 9.11 -8.87
CA ALA A 316 32.95 8.00 -9.51
C ALA A 316 32.10 7.33 -10.62
N LEU A 317 30.79 7.20 -10.42
CA LEU A 317 29.86 6.69 -11.44
C LEU A 317 29.69 7.68 -12.60
N GLU A 318 29.57 8.97 -12.30
CA GLU A 318 29.47 10.03 -13.31
C GLU A 318 30.74 10.11 -14.15
N ASN A 319 31.92 10.05 -13.52
CA ASN A 319 33.23 10.01 -14.19
C ASN A 319 33.42 8.75 -15.06
N ALA A 320 32.71 7.66 -14.75
CA ALA A 320 32.70 6.44 -15.57
C ALA A 320 31.73 6.53 -16.78
N GLY A 321 31.12 7.70 -17.01
CA GLY A 321 30.23 7.97 -18.14
C GLY A 321 28.77 7.55 -17.90
N LEU A 322 28.34 7.41 -16.65
CA LEU A 322 26.94 7.15 -16.31
C LEU A 322 26.21 8.45 -15.98
N VAL A 323 24.99 8.59 -16.48
CA VAL A 323 24.12 9.74 -16.18
C VAL A 323 23.23 9.41 -14.99
N ARG A 324 23.27 10.27 -13.97
CA ARG A 324 22.43 10.17 -12.78
C ARG A 324 21.00 10.64 -13.08
N SER A 325 20.03 9.88 -12.61
CA SER A 325 18.61 10.21 -12.61
C SER A 325 18.01 9.77 -11.28
N GLU A 326 17.11 10.58 -10.72
CA GLU A 326 16.46 10.27 -9.45
C GLU A 326 14.94 10.40 -9.60
N ARG A 327 14.21 9.35 -9.24
CA ARG A 327 12.74 9.35 -9.30
C ARG A 327 12.17 8.52 -8.16
N ARG A 328 11.31 9.14 -7.33
CA ARG A 328 10.60 8.47 -6.22
C ARG A 328 11.54 7.71 -5.27
N GLY A 329 12.66 8.30 -4.87
CA GLY A 329 13.64 7.68 -3.96
C GLY A 329 14.46 6.54 -4.57
N VAL A 330 14.52 6.47 -5.90
CA VAL A 330 15.39 5.54 -6.63
C VAL A 330 16.42 6.35 -7.40
N VAL A 331 17.70 6.13 -7.08
CA VAL A 331 18.82 6.71 -7.80
C VAL A 331 19.26 5.72 -8.87
N ARG A 332 19.20 6.14 -10.13
CA ARG A 332 19.57 5.33 -11.28
C ARG A 332 20.68 6.03 -12.06
N PHE A 333 21.75 5.31 -12.31
CA PHE A 333 22.84 5.69 -13.18
C PHE A 333 22.75 4.85 -14.44
N ARG A 334 22.76 5.47 -15.63
CA ARG A 334 22.66 4.76 -16.91
C ARG A 334 23.57 5.38 -17.96
N ARG A 335 24.19 4.56 -18.79
CA ARG A 335 25.00 5.03 -19.92
C ARG A 335 24.11 5.56 -21.06
N PRO A 336 24.39 6.76 -21.61
CA PRO A 336 23.58 7.37 -22.69
C PRO A 336 23.46 6.49 -23.94
N ASP A 337 24.56 5.84 -24.34
CA ASP A 337 24.63 5.08 -25.60
C ASP A 337 23.80 3.79 -25.59
N HIS A 338 23.33 3.37 -24.41
CA HIS A 338 22.41 2.25 -24.21
C HIS A 338 20.99 2.69 -23.81
N ALA A 339 20.68 3.99 -23.88
CA ALA A 339 19.34 4.52 -23.60
C ALA A 339 18.33 4.30 -24.75
N THR A 340 18.81 3.87 -25.93
CA THR A 340 18.01 3.79 -27.17
C THR A 340 17.21 2.49 -27.35
N ALA A 341 17.19 1.58 -26.36
CA ALA A 341 16.49 0.29 -26.46
C ALA A 341 15.42 0.06 -25.37
N GLU A 342 14.84 1.13 -24.80
CA GLU A 342 13.51 1.02 -24.19
C GLU A 342 12.47 1.46 -25.23
N PRO A 343 11.37 0.69 -25.44
CA PRO A 343 10.28 1.13 -26.29
C PRO A 343 9.74 2.43 -25.71
N LYS A 344 9.72 3.49 -26.51
CA LYS A 344 8.95 4.70 -26.20
C LYS A 344 7.53 4.26 -25.86
N GLU A 345 7.22 4.25 -24.56
CA GLU A 345 5.87 4.23 -24.06
C GLU A 345 5.12 5.33 -24.81
N SER A 346 4.14 4.89 -25.59
CA SER A 346 3.39 5.67 -26.55
C SER A 346 2.86 6.95 -25.90
N THR A 347 3.58 8.04 -26.09
CA THR A 347 3.03 9.38 -25.91
C THR A 347 2.00 9.54 -27.00
N ALA A 348 0.74 9.36 -26.64
CA ALA A 348 -0.40 9.65 -27.49
C ALA A 348 -0.23 11.04 -28.13
N PRO A 349 -0.45 11.19 -29.45
CA PRO A 349 -0.32 12.48 -30.09
C PRO A 349 -1.41 13.42 -29.59
N THR A 350 -0.95 14.52 -29.00
CA THR A 350 -1.72 15.74 -28.75
C THR A 350 -2.47 16.12 -30.03
N ARG A 351 -3.80 16.12 -29.98
CA ARG A 351 -4.68 16.63 -31.04
C ARG A 351 -4.26 18.06 -31.40
N PRO A 352 -3.97 18.38 -32.67
CA PRO A 352 -3.82 19.76 -33.09
C PRO A 352 -5.21 20.42 -33.11
N GLY A 353 -5.26 21.65 -32.60
CA GLY A 353 -6.44 22.50 -32.68
C GLY A 353 -6.83 22.74 -34.13
N GLY A 354 -8.10 22.50 -34.42
CA GLY A 354 -8.76 22.95 -35.65
C GLY A 354 -9.68 24.10 -35.29
N ASP A 355 -9.15 25.33 -35.37
CA ASP A 355 -9.95 26.50 -35.68
C ASP A 355 -10.22 26.46 -37.19
N ALA A 356 -11.50 26.33 -37.57
CA ALA A 356 -11.97 26.71 -38.89
C ALA A 356 -13.42 27.21 -38.79
N ARG A 357 -13.51 28.52 -38.89
CA ARG A 357 -14.69 29.38 -39.08
C ARG A 357 -15.15 29.29 -40.55
N SER A 358 -16.42 29.66 -40.80
CA SER A 358 -17.13 29.79 -42.09
C SER A 358 -17.81 28.51 -42.62
N ASP A 359 -18.96 28.54 -43.28
CA ASP A 359 -19.94 29.58 -43.59
C ASP A 359 -21.18 28.87 -44.17
N ARG A 360 -22.35 29.53 -44.10
CA ARG A 360 -23.61 29.27 -44.84
C ARG A 360 -24.55 28.16 -44.38
N GLY A 361 -25.82 28.54 -44.28
CA GLY A 361 -27.00 27.68 -44.18
C GLY A 361 -28.14 28.37 -43.46
#